data_AF-A0AA39ST09-F1
#
_entry.id   AF-A0AA39ST09-F1
#
_cell.length_a   1.000
_cell.length_b   1.000
_cell.length_c   1.000
_cell.angle_alpha   90.00
_cell.angle_beta   90.00
_cell.angle_gamma   90.00
#
_symmetry.space_group_name_H-M   'P 1'
#
loop_
_entity.id
_entity.type
_entity.pdbx_description
1 polymer ?
#
loop_
_entity_poly.entity_id
_entity_poly.type
_entity_poly.pdbx_seq_one_letter_code
_entity_poly.pdbx_strand_id
1 'polypeptide(L)'
;MSDIPILPTLTQNYIMASNSGSIILDPFLIHHYDNPTTVLVSPVLCGDNYGTWSRAITMALRAKNKLGFVDGTLIKSSIEKDVPNWAQCNNLVSSWILNSISLDIRNSIL
;
A
#
# COMPACT_ATOMS: atom_id res chain seq x y z
N MET A 1 -18.64 28.11 25.88
CA MET A 1 -17.36 27.95 25.16
C MET A 1 -16.74 26.68 25.71
N SER A 2 -16.95 25.55 25.07
CA SER A 2 -16.49 24.23 25.53
C SER A 2 -15.33 23.79 24.66
N ASP A 3 -14.16 23.65 25.28
CA ASP A 3 -12.92 23.25 24.62
C ASP A 3 -13.04 21.84 24.04
N ILE A 4 -12.62 21.70 22.77
CA ILE A 4 -12.53 20.44 22.06
C ILE A 4 -11.27 19.70 22.54
N PRO A 5 -11.33 18.42 22.94
CA PRO A 5 -10.14 17.66 23.28
C PRO A 5 -9.34 17.36 22.00
N ILE A 6 -8.08 17.79 22.00
CA ILE A 6 -7.13 17.60 20.91
C ILE A 6 -6.80 16.10 20.84
N LEU A 7 -7.25 15.41 19.79
CA LEU A 7 -6.83 14.05 19.46
C LEU A 7 -5.31 14.07 19.21
N PRO A 8 -4.50 13.14 19.78
CA PRO A 8 -3.07 13.13 19.53
C PRO A 8 -2.84 12.90 18.04
N THR A 9 -2.38 13.95 17.36
CA THR A 9 -2.07 13.96 15.95
C THR A 9 -0.99 12.94 15.64
N LEU A 10 -1.12 12.28 14.48
CA LEU A 10 -0.29 11.22 13.89
C LEU A 10 1.22 11.53 13.79
N THR A 11 1.68 12.67 14.30
CA THR A 11 3.03 13.21 14.24
C THR A 11 3.99 12.56 15.24
N GLN A 12 3.51 12.01 16.36
CA GLN A 12 4.40 11.57 17.43
C GLN A 12 5.13 10.25 17.13
N ASN A 13 4.65 9.47 16.16
CA ASN A 13 5.30 8.24 15.69
C ASN A 13 6.36 8.48 14.60
N TYR A 14 6.49 9.71 14.06
CA TYR A 14 7.48 10.03 13.02
C TYR A 14 8.84 10.48 13.56
N ILE A 15 8.96 10.84 14.85
CA ILE A 15 10.14 11.56 15.36
C ILE A 15 11.29 10.62 15.77
N MET A 16 11.13 9.30 15.72
CA MET A 16 12.18 8.37 16.18
C MET A 16 13.09 7.79 15.09
N ALA A 17 13.21 8.42 13.92
CA ALA A 17 14.23 8.02 12.96
C ALA A 17 14.80 9.19 12.13
N SER A 18 16.08 9.50 12.43
CA SER A 18 17.11 10.14 11.61
C SER A 18 17.21 11.67 11.54
N ASN A 19 18.36 12.16 12.01
CA ASN A 19 18.94 13.47 11.76
C ASN A 19 19.47 13.52 10.31
N SER A 20 18.59 13.64 9.33
CA SER A 20 18.86 13.99 7.91
C SER A 20 17.50 14.13 7.24
N GLY A 21 17.20 15.28 6.63
CA GLY A 21 15.87 15.68 6.13
C GLY A 21 15.23 14.83 5.01
N SER A 22 15.03 13.53 5.24
CA SER A 22 14.10 12.68 4.50
C SER A 22 13.30 11.90 5.53
N ILE A 23 12.01 12.23 5.65
CA ILE A 23 11.02 11.42 6.35
C ILE A 23 11.02 10.01 5.74
N ILE A 24 11.80 9.09 6.30
CA ILE A 24 11.71 7.68 5.96
C ILE A 24 10.38 7.20 6.53
N LEU A 25 9.35 7.25 5.69
CA LEU A 25 8.07 6.59 5.96
C LEU A 25 8.37 5.10 6.14
N ASP A 26 7.99 4.54 7.29
CA ASP A 26 8.09 3.11 7.53
C ASP A 26 7.40 2.37 6.37
N PRO A 27 8.13 1.55 5.60
CA PRO A 27 7.58 0.88 4.42
C PRO A 27 6.39 -0.03 4.76
N PHE A 28 6.30 -0.50 6.01
CA PHE A 28 5.25 -1.39 6.49
C PHE A 28 4.08 -0.67 7.18
N LEU A 29 4.08 0.66 7.20
CA LEU A 29 2.98 1.44 7.73
C LEU A 29 1.74 1.32 6.83
N ILE A 30 0.60 0.96 7.44
CA ILE A 30 -0.72 0.99 6.81
C ILE A 30 -1.43 2.26 7.29
N HIS A 31 -1.89 3.09 6.36
CA HIS A 31 -2.63 4.29 6.71
C HIS A 31 -4.05 3.93 7.14
N HIS A 32 -4.67 4.71 8.03
CA HIS A 32 -6.05 4.45 8.49
C HIS A 32 -7.09 4.45 7.35
N TYR A 33 -6.73 4.99 6.18
CA TYR A 33 -7.58 5.10 4.99
C TYR A 33 -7.34 3.93 4.01
N ASP A 34 -6.34 3.09 4.29
CA ASP A 34 -6.04 1.92 3.47
C ASP A 34 -7.04 0.81 3.75
N ASN A 35 -7.94 0.60 2.80
CA ASN A 35 -8.96 -0.44 2.84
C ASN A 35 -8.64 -1.51 1.78
N PRO A 36 -8.63 -2.82 2.13
CA PRO A 36 -8.49 -3.92 1.18
C PRO A 36 -9.48 -3.90 0.01
N THR A 37 -10.70 -3.38 0.21
CA THR A 37 -11.77 -3.36 -0.82
C THR A 37 -11.60 -2.23 -1.85
N THR A 38 -10.60 -1.37 -1.71
CA THR A 38 -10.39 -0.25 -2.64
C THR A 38 -9.95 -0.75 -4.01
N VAL A 39 -10.63 -0.28 -5.05
CA VAL A 39 -10.20 -0.43 -6.45
C VAL A 39 -9.22 0.72 -6.75
N LEU A 40 -7.95 0.41 -7.01
CA LEU A 40 -6.93 1.44 -7.24
C LEU A 40 -6.94 2.00 -8.66
N VAL A 41 -7.40 1.21 -9.64
CA VAL A 41 -7.36 1.56 -11.05
C VAL A 41 -8.69 1.24 -11.71
N SER A 42 -9.21 2.22 -12.47
CA SER A 42 -10.33 2.05 -13.39
C SER A 42 -9.92 2.63 -14.76
N PRO A 43 -10.18 1.94 -15.89
CA PRO A 43 -10.81 0.62 -15.98
C PRO A 43 -9.94 -0.51 -15.41
N VAL A 44 -10.58 -1.57 -14.91
CA VAL A 44 -9.88 -2.78 -14.41
C VAL A 44 -9.18 -3.51 -15.55
N LEU A 45 -8.18 -4.33 -15.23
CA LEU A 45 -7.49 -5.14 -16.24
C LEU A 45 -8.48 -6.12 -16.89
N CYS A 46 -8.68 -6.01 -18.21
CA CYS A 46 -9.57 -6.86 -19.00
C CYS A 46 -8.85 -7.59 -20.16
N GLY A 47 -7.53 -7.46 -20.26
CA GLY A 47 -6.65 -8.21 -21.16
C GLY A 47 -6.00 -7.33 -22.22
N ASP A 48 -6.80 -6.62 -23.00
CA ASP A 48 -6.34 -5.71 -24.07
C ASP A 48 -5.76 -4.38 -23.53
N ASN A 49 -6.07 -4.03 -22.29
CA ASN A 49 -5.68 -2.77 -21.66
C ASN A 49 -4.44 -2.85 -20.75
N TYR A 50 -3.66 -3.94 -20.80
CA TYR A 50 -2.55 -4.19 -19.88
C TYR A 50 -1.55 -3.02 -19.79
N GLY A 51 -1.15 -2.43 -20.91
CA GLY A 51 -0.16 -1.34 -20.92
C GLY A 51 -0.63 -0.11 -20.12
N THR A 52 -1.88 0.31 -20.34
CA THR A 52 -2.50 1.44 -19.63
C THR A 52 -2.72 1.09 -18.16
N TRP A 53 -3.24 -0.11 -17.88
CA TRP A 53 -3.48 -0.59 -16.52
C TRP A 53 -2.19 -0.70 -15.70
N SER A 54 -1.12 -1.27 -16.27
CA SER A 54 0.18 -1.46 -15.62
C SER A 54 0.80 -0.13 -15.20
N ARG A 55 0.71 0.89 -16.06
CA ARG A 55 1.16 2.25 -15.74
C ARG A 55 0.33 2.86 -14.61
N ALA A 56 -0.99 2.72 -14.66
CA ALA A 56 -1.89 3.26 -13.65
C ALA A 56 -1.71 2.60 -12.27
N ILE A 57 -1.61 1.26 -12.21
CA ILE A 57 -1.43 0.53 -10.94
C ILE A 57 -0.06 0.85 -10.32
N THR A 58 0.98 0.99 -11.15
CA THR A 58 2.31 1.42 -10.70
C THR A 58 2.26 2.82 -10.09
N MET A 59 1.55 3.77 -10.72
CA MET A 59 1.38 5.13 -10.18
C MET A 59 0.62 5.12 -8.85
N ALA A 60 -0.49 4.37 -8.77
CA ALA A 60 -1.29 4.26 -7.56
C ALA A 60 -0.48 3.67 -6.38
N LEU A 61 0.27 2.59 -6.62
CA LEU A 61 1.11 1.96 -5.60
C LEU A 61 2.27 2.86 -5.17
N ARG A 62 2.88 3.63 -6.09
CA ARG A 62 3.89 4.65 -5.75
C ARG A 62 3.32 5.74 -4.85
N ALA A 63 2.14 6.26 -5.16
CA ALA A 63 1.48 7.28 -4.33
C ALA A 63 1.19 6.79 -2.90
N LYS A 64 1.05 5.47 -2.72
CA LYS A 64 0.82 4.83 -1.41
C LYS A 64 2.11 4.32 -0.75
N ASN A 65 3.28 4.50 -1.36
CA ASN A 65 4.57 3.94 -0.93
C ASN A 65 4.54 2.39 -0.80
N LYS A 66 3.86 1.72 -1.73
CA LYS A 66 3.69 0.26 -1.72
C LYS A 66 4.17 -0.43 -3.00
N LEU A 67 4.77 0.30 -3.94
CA LEU A 67 5.32 -0.29 -5.16
C LEU A 67 6.39 -1.36 -4.86
N GLY A 68 7.15 -1.18 -3.77
CA GLY A 68 8.23 -2.09 -3.42
C GLY A 68 7.81 -3.54 -3.19
N PHE A 69 6.54 -3.77 -2.85
CA PHE A 69 5.98 -5.12 -2.69
C PHE A 69 5.78 -5.84 -4.03
N VAL A 70 5.67 -5.10 -5.13
CA VAL A 70 5.43 -5.64 -6.47
C VAL A 70 6.72 -5.76 -7.28
N ASP A 71 7.59 -4.76 -7.20
CA ASP A 71 8.88 -4.77 -7.93
C ASP A 71 9.99 -5.56 -7.21
N GLY A 72 9.73 -6.04 -5.98
CA GLY A 72 10.66 -6.84 -5.20
C GLY A 72 11.72 -6.03 -4.46
N THR A 73 11.67 -4.69 -4.49
CA THR A 73 12.58 -3.85 -3.70
C THR A 73 12.28 -3.89 -2.20
N LEU A 74 11.04 -4.21 -1.80
CA LEU A 74 10.66 -4.51 -0.42
C LEU A 74 10.45 -6.01 -0.22
N ILE A 75 11.56 -6.70 0.03
CA ILE A 75 11.55 -8.14 0.36
C ILE A 75 10.98 -8.39 1.76
N LYS A 76 10.58 -9.65 2.00
CA LYS A 76 10.17 -10.11 3.33
C LYS A 76 11.26 -9.78 4.36
N SER A 77 10.87 -9.13 5.46
CA SER A 77 11.81 -8.76 6.51
C SER A 77 12.49 -9.98 7.11
N SER A 78 13.80 -9.89 7.31
CA SER A 78 14.59 -10.86 8.09
C SER A 78 14.44 -10.64 9.60
N ILE A 79 13.84 -9.51 10.00
CA ILE A 79 13.60 -9.14 11.39
C ILE A 79 12.22 -9.68 11.78
N GLU A 80 12.17 -10.65 12.70
CA GLU A 80 10.93 -11.35 13.09
C GLU A 80 9.78 -10.42 13.49
N LYS A 81 10.08 -9.34 14.24
CA LYS A 81 9.07 -8.36 14.67
C LYS A 81 8.37 -7.62 13.52
N ASP A 82 9.02 -7.52 12.35
CA ASP A 82 8.49 -6.77 11.21
C ASP A 82 7.77 -7.70 10.22
N VAL A 83 7.92 -9.03 10.36
CA VAL A 83 7.27 -10.03 9.51
C VAL A 83 5.75 -9.88 9.49
N PRO A 84 5.05 -9.66 10.62
CA PRO A 84 3.60 -9.44 10.61
C PRO A 84 3.18 -8.20 9.81
N ASN A 85 3.90 -7.09 9.99
CA ASN A 85 3.59 -5.82 9.31
C ASN A 85 3.86 -5.93 7.80
N TRP A 86 4.96 -6.59 7.42
CA TRP A 86 5.24 -6.92 6.02
C TRP A 86 4.14 -7.78 5.42
N ALA A 87 3.71 -8.84 6.12
CA ALA A 87 2.66 -9.74 5.64
C ALA A 87 1.31 -9.03 5.49
N GLN A 88 0.98 -8.13 6.42
CA GLN A 88 -0.23 -7.33 6.36
C GLN A 88 -0.22 -6.37 5.15
N CYS A 89 0.89 -5.68 4.91
CA CYS A 89 1.04 -4.83 3.74
C CYS A 89 1.00 -5.64 2.43
N ASN A 90 1.65 -6.80 2.41
CA ASN A 90 1.64 -7.68 1.25
C ASN A 90 0.21 -8.11 0.89
N ASN A 91 -0.57 -8.57 1.87
CA ASN A 91 -1.97 -8.97 1.68
C ASN A 91 -2.86 -7.80 1.21
N LEU A 92 -2.61 -6.59 1.73
CA LEU A 92 -3.30 -5.38 1.32
C LEU A 92 -3.00 -5.02 -0.15
N VAL A 93 -1.72 -5.05 -0.56
CA VAL A 93 -1.31 -4.85 -1.96
C VAL A 93 -1.94 -5.90 -2.87
N SER A 94 -1.92 -7.18 -2.47
CA SER A 94 -2.58 -8.24 -3.21
C SER A 94 -4.09 -8.00 -3.37
N SER A 95 -4.77 -7.53 -2.32
CA SER A 95 -6.20 -7.21 -2.37
C SER A 95 -6.50 -6.09 -3.36
N TRP A 96 -5.69 -5.03 -3.38
CA TRP A 96 -5.83 -3.94 -4.33
C TRP A 96 -5.60 -4.36 -5.78
N ILE A 97 -4.61 -5.21 -6.02
CA ILE A 97 -4.33 -5.76 -7.35
C ILE A 97 -5.51 -6.62 -7.80
N LEU A 98 -5.95 -7.57 -6.96
CA LEU A 98 -7.09 -8.44 -7.28
C LEU A 98 -8.35 -7.62 -7.59
N ASN A 99 -8.65 -6.60 -6.79
CA ASN A 99 -9.79 -5.70 -6.99
C ASN A 99 -9.67 -4.81 -8.23
N SER A 100 -8.47 -4.63 -8.77
CA SER A 100 -8.21 -3.85 -9.99
C SER A 100 -8.12 -4.72 -11.24
N ILE A 101 -8.47 -6.00 -11.16
CA ILE A 101 -8.47 -6.98 -12.27
C ILE A 101 -9.91 -7.50 -12.49
N SER A 102 -10.27 -7.76 -13.75
CA SER A 102 -11.56 -8.36 -14.11
C SER A 102 -11.76 -9.74 -13.49
N LEU A 103 -13.01 -10.16 -13.30
CA LEU A 103 -13.32 -11.46 -12.73
C LEU A 103 -12.78 -12.62 -13.58
N ASP A 104 -12.80 -12.50 -14.91
CA ASP A 104 -12.32 -13.55 -15.81
C ASP A 104 -10.82 -13.83 -15.61
N ILE A 105 -10.01 -12.77 -15.51
CA ILE A 105 -8.57 -12.92 -15.26
C ILE A 105 -8.34 -13.36 -13.81
N ARG A 106 -9.09 -12.81 -12.85
CA ARG A 106 -8.99 -13.16 -11.43
C ARG A 106 -9.22 -14.66 -11.19
N ASN A 107 -10.25 -15.24 -11.82
CA ASN A 107 -10.59 -16.65 -11.69
C ASN A 107 -9.56 -17.59 -12.35
N SER A 108 -8.72 -17.07 -13.25
CA SER A 108 -7.66 -17.82 -13.91
C SER A 108 -6.38 -17.93 -13.07
N ILE A 109 -6.19 -17.01 -12.12
CA ILE A 109 -4.95 -16.87 -11.32
C ILE A 109 -5.10 -17.23 -9.84
N LEU A 110 -6.34 -17.38 -9.35
CA LEU A 110 -6.67 -17.86 -8.00
C LEU A 110 -6.84 -19.37 -8.01
#